data_AF-A0A1R1Y2C0-F1
#
_entry.id   AF-A0A1R1Y2C0-F1
#
_cell.length_a   1.000
_cell.length_b   1.000
_cell.length_c   1.000
_cell.angle_alpha   90.00
_cell.angle_beta   90.00
_cell.angle_gamma   90.00
#
_symmetry.space_group_name_H-M   'P 1'
#
loop_
_entity.id
_entity.type
_entity.pdbx_description
1 polymer ?
#
loop_
_entity_poly.entity_id
_entity_poly.type
_entity_poly.pdbx_seq_one_letter_code
_entity_poly.pdbx_strand_id
1 'polypeptide(L)'
;MPTLKIGFYNCNGLSHFKWEYVMRSFENDVFDIIFLAETWFVGEDYHRAHPYYVFSSKIDGSTRDNGRCKNGLMCLAKPFIKSQISNIESTTHTLNLCVYGHNIFAVYFPPSLEIGKIKDYVLNRGFSIMLGDLNTYFGSNFGQKRNFPINRIELFNDLVDKLDMKHVRPATDMDIPDHAFIDFDLTASWDKFISVDSNPSDHLLMVLNVDISSTPLIEHFISAEKINLSNINDPSCK
;
A
#
# COMPACT_ATOMS: atom_id res chain seq x y z
N MET A 1 7.94 0.02 21.58
CA MET A 1 8.37 -0.69 20.36
C MET A 1 7.73 0.04 19.19
N PRO A 2 8.46 0.44 18.14
CA PRO A 2 7.85 1.20 17.05
C PRO A 2 6.96 0.26 16.24
N THR A 3 5.65 0.45 16.36
CA THR A 3 4.66 -0.19 15.50
C THR A 3 4.43 0.70 14.29
N LEU A 4 4.56 0.15 13.09
CA LEU A 4 4.18 0.83 11.85
C LEU A 4 2.70 0.57 11.57
N LYS A 5 1.91 1.64 11.42
CA LYS A 5 0.48 1.55 11.13
C LYS A 5 0.22 1.80 9.65
N ILE A 6 -0.18 0.76 8.92
CA ILE A 6 -0.38 0.80 7.46
C ILE A 6 -1.89 0.70 7.17
N GLY A 7 -2.47 1.77 6.67
CA GLY A 7 -3.85 1.79 6.19
C GLY A 7 -4.00 1.16 4.80
N PHE A 8 -5.14 0.52 4.55
CA PHE A 8 -5.60 0.19 3.20
C PHE A 8 -7.08 0.52 3.05
N TYR A 9 -7.45 1.09 1.91
CA TYR A 9 -8.83 1.42 1.63
C TYR A 9 -9.13 1.35 0.13
N ASN A 10 -9.93 0.37 -0.27
CA ASN A 10 -10.55 0.41 -1.59
C ASN A 10 -11.64 1.49 -1.59
N CYS A 11 -11.42 2.51 -2.40
CA CYS A 11 -12.26 3.68 -2.50
C CYS A 11 -13.45 3.46 -3.42
N ASN A 12 -13.41 2.54 -4.39
CA ASN A 12 -14.44 2.40 -5.44
C ASN A 12 -14.79 3.78 -6.06
N GLY A 13 -13.74 4.48 -6.50
CA GLY A 13 -13.74 5.88 -6.91
C GLY A 13 -13.49 6.86 -5.76
N LEU A 14 -12.35 7.56 -5.79
CA LEU A 14 -11.94 8.52 -4.76
C LEU A 14 -12.70 9.85 -4.88
N SER A 15 -13.95 9.87 -4.42
CA SER A 15 -14.75 11.09 -4.33
C SER A 15 -14.21 12.04 -3.25
N HIS A 16 -14.63 13.31 -3.28
CA HIS A 16 -14.30 14.29 -2.25
C HIS A 16 -14.63 13.79 -0.83
N PHE A 17 -15.80 13.19 -0.62
CA PHE A 17 -16.18 12.67 0.70
C PHE A 17 -15.29 11.51 1.19
N LYS A 18 -14.85 10.64 0.27
CA LYS A 18 -13.92 9.54 0.60
C LYS A 18 -12.53 10.09 0.90
N TRP A 19 -12.08 11.09 0.17
CA TRP A 19 -10.84 11.80 0.46
C TRP A 19 -10.85 12.44 1.85
N GLU A 20 -11.90 13.21 2.18
CA GLU A 20 -12.06 13.82 3.50
C GLU A 20 -12.08 12.78 4.63
N TYR A 21 -12.79 11.67 4.42
CA TYR A 21 -12.82 10.56 5.38
C TYR A 21 -11.42 9.98 5.65
N VAL A 22 -10.62 9.78 4.59
CA VAL A 22 -9.23 9.33 4.70
C VAL A 22 -8.37 10.38 5.39
N MET A 23 -8.46 11.65 4.99
CA MET A 23 -7.62 12.73 5.55
C MET A 23 -7.87 12.91 7.04
N ARG A 24 -9.13 12.94 7.48
CA ARG A 24 -9.46 12.99 8.91
C ARG A 24 -8.88 11.81 9.67
N SER A 25 -8.95 10.60 9.10
CA SER A 25 -8.37 9.42 9.74
C SER A 25 -6.85 9.52 9.82
N PHE A 26 -6.22 10.07 8.78
CA PHE A 26 -4.78 10.25 8.73
C PHE A 26 -4.25 11.30 9.72
N GLU A 27 -4.98 12.42 9.82
CA GLU A 27 -4.67 13.53 10.73
C GLU A 27 -4.93 13.17 12.20
N ASN A 28 -5.87 12.27 12.48
CA ASN A 28 -6.11 11.71 13.82
C ASN A 28 -5.19 10.53 14.17
N ASP A 29 -4.04 10.42 13.50
CA ASP A 29 -3.01 9.42 13.76
C ASP A 29 -3.47 7.94 13.66
N VAL A 30 -4.52 7.64 12.89
CA VAL A 30 -5.00 6.25 12.75
C VAL A 30 -3.95 5.37 12.05
N PHE A 31 -3.29 5.90 11.03
CA PHE A 31 -2.21 5.22 10.31
C PHE A 31 -1.10 6.21 9.94
N ASP A 32 0.10 5.70 9.68
CA ASP A 32 1.30 6.50 9.35
C ASP A 32 1.54 6.55 7.84
N ILE A 33 1.06 5.52 7.15
CA ILE A 33 1.04 5.38 5.70
C ILE A 33 -0.28 4.72 5.30
N ILE A 34 -0.84 5.09 4.14
CA ILE A 34 -2.03 4.45 3.59
C ILE A 34 -1.90 4.20 2.10
N PHE A 35 -2.45 3.08 1.68
CA PHE A 35 -2.69 2.75 0.29
C PHE A 35 -4.18 2.82 -0.03
N LEU A 36 -4.51 3.61 -1.04
CA LEU A 36 -5.87 3.74 -1.56
C LEU A 36 -5.97 2.94 -2.86
N ALA A 37 -6.97 2.10 -2.98
CA ALA A 37 -7.27 1.32 -4.19
C ALA A 37 -8.54 1.83 -4.88
N GLU A 38 -8.69 1.49 -6.16
CA GLU A 38 -9.74 2.01 -7.04
C GLU A 38 -9.94 3.52 -6.92
N THR A 39 -8.84 4.29 -6.93
CA THR A 39 -8.97 5.76 -6.92
C THR A 39 -9.64 6.27 -8.19
N TRP A 40 -9.54 5.50 -9.29
CA TRP A 40 -9.93 5.88 -10.65
C TRP A 40 -9.27 7.18 -11.11
N PHE A 41 -8.18 7.58 -10.45
CA PHE A 41 -7.48 8.85 -10.67
C PHE A 41 -8.41 10.07 -10.58
N VAL A 42 -9.52 9.95 -9.84
CA VAL A 42 -10.44 11.06 -9.59
C VAL A 42 -9.68 12.12 -8.80
N GLY A 43 -9.60 13.35 -9.33
CA GLY A 43 -8.93 14.45 -8.65
C GLY A 43 -7.40 14.30 -8.54
N GLU A 44 -6.77 13.44 -9.36
CA GLU A 44 -5.35 13.06 -9.21
C GLU A 44 -4.41 14.27 -9.06
N ASP A 45 -4.54 15.32 -9.88
CA ASP A 45 -3.67 16.50 -9.79
C ASP A 45 -3.77 17.22 -8.44
N TYR A 46 -4.98 17.31 -7.88
CA TYR A 46 -5.21 17.86 -6.55
C TYR A 46 -4.57 16.99 -5.47
N HIS A 47 -4.75 15.67 -5.56
CA HIS A 47 -4.18 14.73 -4.59
C HIS A 47 -2.64 14.68 -4.66
N ARG A 48 -2.06 14.78 -5.86
CA ARG A 48 -0.59 14.84 -6.09
C ARG A 48 0.05 16.09 -5.50
N ALA A 49 -0.69 17.19 -5.43
CA ALA A 49 -0.23 18.42 -4.78
C ALA A 49 -0.29 18.34 -3.24
N HIS A 50 -0.89 17.30 -2.66
CA HIS A 50 -1.03 17.16 -1.22
C HIS A 50 0.32 16.84 -0.55
N PRO A 51 0.68 17.45 0.62
CA PRO A 51 1.95 17.20 1.29
C PRO A 51 2.24 15.73 1.64
N TYR A 52 1.19 14.96 1.89
CA TYR A 52 1.27 13.53 2.22
C TYR A 52 1.41 12.62 1.00
N TYR A 53 1.23 13.14 -0.21
CA TYR A 53 1.37 12.34 -1.43
C TYR A 53 2.78 11.76 -1.55
N VAL A 54 2.86 10.48 -1.93
CA VAL A 54 4.13 9.82 -2.25
C VAL A 54 4.18 9.48 -3.73
N PHE A 55 3.31 8.57 -4.20
CA PHE A 55 3.24 8.13 -5.59
C PHE A 55 1.93 7.38 -5.88
N SER A 56 1.65 7.18 -7.17
CA SER A 56 0.47 6.48 -7.68
C SER A 56 0.83 5.39 -8.70
N SER A 57 -0.12 4.50 -8.97
CA SER A 57 -0.02 3.50 -10.03
C SER A 57 -0.03 4.14 -11.41
N LYS A 58 0.40 3.38 -12.41
CA LYS A 58 0.27 3.79 -13.82
C LYS A 58 -1.19 3.73 -14.25
N ILE A 59 -1.62 4.73 -15.01
CA ILE A 59 -2.94 4.73 -15.65
C ILE A 59 -2.92 3.64 -16.73
N ASP A 60 -3.86 2.71 -16.65
CA ASP A 60 -4.16 1.85 -17.78
C ASP A 60 -5.07 2.63 -18.73
N GLY A 61 -4.78 2.63 -20.03
CA GLY A 61 -5.60 3.31 -21.04
C GLY A 61 -7.02 2.75 -21.16
N SER A 62 -7.38 1.76 -20.35
CA SER A 62 -8.71 1.16 -20.30
C SER A 62 -9.69 2.03 -19.48
N THR A 63 -10.60 2.69 -20.20
CA THR A 63 -11.74 3.39 -19.60
C THR A 63 -12.96 2.47 -19.50
N ARG A 64 -13.84 2.75 -18.54
CA ARG A 64 -15.23 2.27 -18.49
C ARG A 64 -16.03 2.93 -19.63
N ASP A 65 -17.20 2.40 -19.92
CA ASP A 65 -18.10 2.92 -20.97
C ASP A 65 -18.52 4.38 -20.71
N ASN A 66 -18.43 4.84 -19.46
CA ASN A 66 -18.65 6.22 -19.04
C ASN A 66 -17.38 7.09 -18.99
N GLY A 67 -16.27 6.62 -19.56
CA GLY A 67 -14.99 7.34 -19.63
C GLY A 67 -14.12 7.29 -18.37
N ARG A 68 -14.55 6.65 -17.27
CA ARG A 68 -13.76 6.56 -16.04
C ARG A 68 -12.68 5.49 -16.11
N CYS A 69 -11.51 5.73 -15.53
CA CYS A 69 -10.49 4.69 -15.38
C CYS A 69 -11.02 3.49 -14.55
N LYS A 70 -10.48 2.29 -14.81
CA LYS A 70 -10.87 1.05 -14.12
C LYS A 70 -9.95 0.66 -12.95
N ASN A 71 -8.82 1.35 -12.80
CA ASN A 71 -7.79 1.06 -11.80
C ASN A 71 -7.44 2.34 -11.01
N GLY A 72 -6.36 2.29 -10.25
CA GLY A 72 -5.84 3.44 -9.52
C GLY A 72 -5.46 3.03 -8.11
N LEU A 73 -4.17 3.08 -7.84
CA LEU A 73 -3.60 2.96 -6.51
C LEU A 73 -2.88 4.27 -6.19
N MET A 74 -2.94 4.68 -4.93
CA MET A 74 -2.25 5.86 -4.42
C MET A 74 -1.66 5.56 -3.05
N CYS A 75 -0.43 6.01 -2.81
CA CYS A 75 0.22 5.95 -1.52
C CYS A 75 0.33 7.36 -0.91
N LEU A 76 -0.13 7.49 0.33
CA LEU A 76 0.05 8.68 1.16
C LEU A 76 0.83 8.30 2.41
N ALA A 77 1.78 9.11 2.83
CA ALA A 77 2.60 8.86 4.01
C ALA A 77 2.87 10.14 4.79
N LYS A 78 2.95 10.03 6.12
CA LYS A 78 3.30 11.16 6.99
C LYS A 78 4.74 11.60 6.71
N PRO A 79 5.09 12.87 6.98
CA PRO A 79 6.43 13.38 6.70
C PRO A 79 7.56 12.54 7.29
N PHE A 80 7.38 12.01 8.51
CA PHE A 80 8.39 11.17 9.16
C PHE A 80 8.50 9.76 8.54
N ILE A 81 7.46 9.24 7.88
CA ILE A 81 7.57 8.00 7.09
C ILE A 81 8.20 8.31 5.75
N LYS A 82 7.82 9.42 5.10
CA LYS A 82 8.36 9.83 3.80
C LYS A 82 9.88 9.95 3.82
N SER A 83 10.47 10.47 4.91
CA SER A 83 11.93 10.57 5.05
C SER A 83 12.63 9.22 5.17
N GLN A 84 11.89 8.14 5.46
CA GLN A 84 12.40 6.78 5.64
C GLN A 84 12.16 5.89 4.42
N ILE A 85 11.48 6.41 3.38
CA ILE A 85 11.26 5.70 2.13
C ILE A 85 12.58 5.69 1.34
N SER A 86 13.10 4.50 1.06
CA SER A 86 14.36 4.31 0.34
C SER A 86 14.17 3.89 -1.13
N ASN A 87 13.02 3.31 -1.46
CA ASN A 87 12.71 2.86 -2.82
C ASN A 87 11.20 2.93 -3.07
N ILE A 88 10.81 3.19 -4.31
CA ILE A 88 9.42 3.12 -4.79
C ILE A 88 9.37 2.50 -6.19
N GLU A 89 8.34 1.71 -6.46
CA GLU A 89 8.05 1.17 -7.79
C GLU A 89 6.55 1.05 -7.97
N SER A 90 6.04 1.33 -9.17
CA SER A 90 4.62 1.15 -9.47
C SER A 90 4.35 0.50 -10.82
N THR A 91 3.29 -0.30 -10.82
CA THR A 91 2.66 -0.85 -12.01
C THR A 91 1.22 -0.35 -12.10
N THR A 92 0.42 -0.95 -12.98
CA THR A 92 -1.02 -0.69 -13.06
C THR A 92 -1.81 -1.24 -11.85
N HIS A 93 -1.32 -2.33 -11.24
CA HIS A 93 -2.03 -3.10 -10.22
C HIS A 93 -1.30 -3.20 -8.87
N THR A 94 -0.10 -2.64 -8.79
CA THR A 94 0.76 -2.76 -7.61
C THR A 94 1.50 -1.46 -7.32
N LEU A 95 1.68 -1.18 -6.03
CA LEU A 95 2.62 -0.19 -5.50
C LEU A 95 3.60 -0.92 -4.59
N ASN A 96 4.88 -0.65 -4.76
CA ASN A 96 5.93 -1.17 -3.92
C ASN A 96 6.70 -0.01 -3.33
N LEU A 97 7.03 -0.08 -2.05
CA LEU A 97 7.95 0.86 -1.41
C LEU A 97 8.74 0.18 -0.30
N CYS A 98 9.95 0.67 -0.05
CA CYS A 98 10.78 0.21 1.05
C CYS A 98 10.83 1.26 2.15
N VAL A 99 10.39 0.91 3.36
CA VAL A 99 10.41 1.78 4.56
C VAL A 99 11.02 1.00 5.71
N TYR A 100 11.99 1.60 6.40
CA TYR A 100 12.77 0.93 7.45
C TYR A 100 13.30 -0.43 6.99
N GLY A 101 13.81 -0.56 5.76
CA GLY A 101 14.31 -1.83 5.22
C GLY A 101 13.25 -2.88 4.87
N HIS A 102 11.96 -2.64 5.16
CA HIS A 102 10.86 -3.54 4.83
C HIS A 102 10.20 -3.16 3.51
N ASN A 103 10.04 -4.13 2.63
CA ASN A 103 9.34 -3.94 1.36
C ASN A 103 7.82 -4.13 1.58
N ILE A 104 7.06 -3.06 1.37
CA ILE A 104 5.61 -3.04 1.48
C ILE A 104 5.00 -3.04 0.07
N PHE A 105 4.23 -4.08 -0.22
CA PHE A 105 3.63 -4.36 -1.52
C PHE A 105 2.11 -4.22 -1.46
N ALA A 106 1.59 -3.08 -1.89
CA ALA A 106 0.16 -2.84 -1.95
C ALA A 106 -0.41 -3.24 -3.31
N VAL A 107 -1.54 -3.94 -3.32
CA VAL A 107 -2.12 -4.51 -4.55
C VAL A 107 -3.61 -4.19 -4.71
N TYR A 108 -4.04 -4.08 -5.96
CA TYR A 108 -5.44 -4.17 -6.36
C TYR A 108 -5.55 -5.09 -7.59
N PHE A 109 -6.12 -6.27 -7.37
CA PHE A 109 -6.33 -7.25 -8.43
C PHE A 109 -7.82 -7.33 -8.77
N PRO A 110 -8.29 -6.63 -9.82
CA PRO A 110 -9.71 -6.61 -10.16
C PRO A 110 -10.20 -8.03 -10.48
N PRO A 111 -11.49 -8.36 -10.30
CA PRO A 111 -12.01 -9.71 -10.54
C PRO A 111 -11.72 -10.25 -11.95
N SER A 112 -11.65 -9.35 -12.93
CA SER A 112 -11.37 -9.67 -14.33
C SER A 112 -9.89 -9.95 -14.63
N LEU A 113 -8.97 -9.69 -13.69
CA LEU A 113 -7.56 -9.95 -13.89
C LEU A 113 -7.28 -11.46 -13.86
N GLU A 114 -6.72 -11.95 -14.96
CA GLU A 114 -6.36 -13.36 -15.13
C GLU A 114 -5.29 -13.80 -14.12
N ILE A 115 -5.41 -15.04 -13.66
CA ILE A 115 -4.53 -15.60 -12.63
C ILE A 115 -3.05 -15.61 -13.03
N GLY A 116 -2.75 -15.81 -14.33
CA GLY A 116 -1.38 -15.75 -14.86
C GLY A 116 -0.73 -14.38 -14.67
N LYS A 117 -1.50 -13.30 -14.89
CA LYS A 117 -1.02 -11.94 -14.65
C LYS A 117 -0.83 -11.64 -13.17
N ILE A 118 -1.69 -12.15 -12.30
CA ILE A 118 -1.51 -12.01 -10.85
C ILE A 118 -0.19 -12.67 -10.44
N LYS A 119 0.06 -13.90 -10.92
CA LYS A 119 1.32 -14.63 -10.72
C LYS A 119 2.54 -13.80 -11.12
N ASP A 120 2.51 -13.15 -12.28
CA ASP A 120 3.61 -12.31 -12.76
C ASP A 120 3.91 -11.12 -11.81
N TYR A 121 2.88 -10.58 -11.15
CA TYR A 121 3.07 -9.50 -10.18
C TYR A 121 3.69 -9.96 -8.85
N VAL A 122 3.43 -11.20 -8.41
CA VAL A 122 3.71 -11.66 -7.04
C VAL A 122 4.84 -12.68 -6.92
N LEU A 123 5.02 -13.61 -7.88
CA LEU A 123 5.89 -14.78 -7.69
C LEU A 123 7.39 -14.49 -7.71
N ASN A 124 7.82 -13.35 -8.25
CA ASN A 124 9.24 -13.01 -8.41
C ASN A 124 9.64 -11.76 -7.60
N ARG A 125 8.90 -11.45 -6.54
CA ARG A 125 9.16 -10.29 -5.70
C ARG A 125 9.40 -10.71 -4.25
N GLY A 126 10.48 -10.19 -3.66
CA GLY A 126 10.69 -10.25 -2.22
C GLY A 126 9.97 -9.09 -1.56
N PHE A 127 8.93 -9.37 -0.77
CA PHE A 127 8.23 -8.38 0.04
C PHE A 127 8.07 -8.89 1.47
N SER A 128 8.29 -8.00 2.44
CA SER A 128 8.09 -8.26 3.86
C SER A 128 6.62 -8.16 4.24
N ILE A 129 5.88 -7.33 3.52
CA ILE A 129 4.46 -7.07 3.75
C ILE A 129 3.78 -6.99 2.38
N MET A 130 2.68 -7.73 2.19
CA MET A 130 1.75 -7.51 1.08
C MET A 130 0.36 -7.25 1.63
N LEU A 131 -0.35 -6.26 1.10
CA LEU A 131 -1.72 -6.00 1.49
C LEU A 131 -2.55 -5.45 0.33
N GLY A 132 -3.85 -5.69 0.39
CA GLY A 132 -4.81 -5.00 -0.45
C GLY A 132 -5.96 -5.86 -0.93
N ASP A 133 -6.65 -5.36 -1.94
CA ASP A 133 -7.86 -5.99 -2.45
C ASP A 133 -7.49 -7.05 -3.49
N LEU A 134 -7.67 -8.30 -3.08
CA LEU A 134 -7.39 -9.48 -3.89
C LEU A 134 -8.62 -9.97 -4.66
N ASN A 135 -9.79 -9.36 -4.46
CA ASN A 135 -11.08 -9.86 -4.93
C ASN A 135 -11.24 -11.38 -4.67
N THR A 136 -10.82 -11.82 -3.48
CA THR A 136 -10.77 -13.23 -3.06
C THR A 136 -11.24 -13.36 -1.62
N TYR A 137 -12.00 -14.40 -1.34
CA TYR A 137 -12.51 -14.74 -0.01
C TYR A 137 -11.96 -16.10 0.40
N PHE A 138 -11.44 -16.23 1.62
CA PHE A 138 -10.68 -17.40 2.10
C PHE A 138 -11.46 -18.27 3.10
N GLY A 139 -12.76 -18.02 3.27
CA GLY A 139 -13.65 -18.82 4.09
C GLY A 139 -13.52 -18.60 5.60
N SER A 140 -14.04 -19.57 6.36
CA SER A 140 -14.35 -19.41 7.78
C SER A 140 -13.14 -19.14 8.67
N ASN A 141 -11.96 -19.61 8.29
CA ASN A 141 -10.71 -19.34 9.01
C ASN A 141 -10.39 -17.84 9.05
N PHE A 142 -10.92 -17.08 8.11
CA PHE A 142 -10.78 -15.63 8.01
C PHE A 142 -12.06 -14.88 8.43
N GLY A 143 -12.99 -15.56 9.10
CA GLY A 143 -14.28 -14.99 9.49
C GLY A 143 -15.26 -14.81 8.34
N GLN A 144 -14.97 -15.42 7.18
CA GLN A 144 -15.75 -15.22 5.96
C GLN A 144 -16.69 -16.39 5.71
N LYS A 145 -17.87 -16.09 5.18
CA LYS A 145 -18.82 -17.08 4.66
C LYS A 145 -18.42 -17.50 3.24
N ARG A 146 -17.86 -16.58 2.45
CA ARG A 146 -17.45 -16.82 1.07
C ARG A 146 -16.05 -17.46 1.02
N ASN A 147 -15.85 -18.36 0.05
CA ASN A 147 -14.58 -19.03 -0.21
C ASN A 147 -14.37 -19.20 -1.72
N PHE A 148 -14.04 -18.10 -2.42
CA PHE A 148 -13.86 -18.06 -3.88
C PHE A 148 -13.10 -16.78 -4.32
N PRO A 149 -12.55 -16.72 -5.55
CA PRO A 149 -12.43 -17.81 -6.52
C PRO A 149 -11.29 -18.78 -6.16
N ILE A 150 -11.50 -20.08 -6.40
CA ILE A 150 -10.61 -21.17 -5.96
C ILE A 150 -9.18 -20.99 -6.48
N ASN A 151 -9.03 -20.64 -7.76
CA ASN A 151 -7.72 -20.43 -8.36
C ASN A 151 -6.89 -19.30 -7.70
N ARG A 152 -7.54 -18.26 -7.17
CA ARG A 152 -6.85 -17.20 -6.41
C ARG A 152 -6.51 -17.66 -5.01
N ILE A 153 -7.42 -18.37 -4.34
CA ILE A 153 -7.14 -18.97 -3.02
C ILE A 153 -5.92 -19.88 -3.10
N GLU A 154 -5.89 -20.80 -4.06
CA GLU A 154 -4.77 -21.71 -4.30
C GLU A 154 -3.47 -20.93 -4.55
N LEU A 155 -3.50 -19.89 -5.39
CA LEU A 155 -2.33 -19.06 -5.64
C LEU A 155 -1.80 -18.39 -4.36
N PHE A 156 -2.65 -17.79 -3.55
CA PHE A 156 -2.20 -17.07 -2.35
C PHE A 156 -1.79 -18.01 -1.22
N ASN A 157 -2.40 -19.19 -1.10
CA ASN A 157 -1.93 -20.24 -0.20
C ASN A 157 -0.55 -20.77 -0.64
N ASP A 158 -0.36 -21.02 -1.94
CA ASP A 158 0.94 -21.41 -2.49
C ASP A 158 2.02 -20.35 -2.24
N LEU A 159 1.65 -19.05 -2.30
CA LEU A 159 2.57 -17.95 -2.03
C LEU A 159 2.99 -17.91 -0.56
N VAL A 160 2.04 -18.14 0.35
CA VAL A 160 2.30 -18.26 1.79
C VAL A 160 3.38 -19.30 2.05
N ASP A 161 3.26 -20.49 1.46
CA ASP A 161 4.23 -21.57 1.65
C ASP A 161 5.57 -21.28 0.96
N LYS A 162 5.56 -20.68 -0.24
CA LYS A 162 6.78 -20.43 -1.04
C LYS A 162 7.63 -19.28 -0.52
N LEU A 163 7.00 -18.24 0.02
CA LEU A 163 7.66 -17.02 0.47
C LEU A 163 7.81 -16.95 1.99
N ASP A 164 7.48 -18.04 2.71
CA ASP A 164 7.48 -18.12 4.16
C ASP A 164 6.73 -16.93 4.80
N MET A 165 5.46 -16.80 4.44
CA MET A 165 4.61 -15.70 4.89
C MET A 165 3.50 -16.18 5.82
N LYS A 166 2.97 -15.26 6.61
CA LYS A 166 1.73 -15.42 7.38
C LYS A 166 0.61 -14.61 6.73
N HIS A 167 -0.50 -15.26 6.42
CA HIS A 167 -1.75 -14.57 6.09
C HIS A 167 -2.42 -14.10 7.37
N VAL A 168 -2.47 -12.78 7.58
CA VAL A 168 -3.02 -12.17 8.79
C VAL A 168 -4.54 -12.19 8.73
N ARG A 169 -5.18 -12.85 9.71
CA ARG A 169 -6.64 -12.88 9.81
C ARG A 169 -7.18 -11.46 10.07
N PRO A 170 -8.16 -10.97 9.30
CA PRO A 170 -8.79 -9.69 9.58
C PRO A 170 -9.60 -9.75 10.88
N ALA A 171 -9.61 -8.67 11.67
CA ALA A 171 -10.41 -8.53 12.87
C ALA A 171 -11.88 -8.18 12.53
N THR A 172 -12.49 -8.98 11.66
CA THR A 172 -13.90 -8.90 11.29
C THR A 172 -14.41 -10.26 10.81
N ASP A 173 -15.72 -10.46 10.92
CA ASP A 173 -16.44 -11.63 10.40
C ASP A 173 -17.28 -11.28 9.15
N MET A 174 -16.91 -10.20 8.47
CA MET A 174 -17.52 -9.79 7.21
C MET A 174 -16.73 -10.37 6.03
N ASP A 175 -17.44 -10.66 4.94
CA ASP A 175 -16.80 -11.09 3.70
C ASP A 175 -16.09 -9.91 3.02
N ILE A 176 -14.82 -9.71 3.35
CA ILE A 176 -13.96 -8.69 2.75
C ILE A 176 -12.98 -9.30 1.73
N PRO A 177 -12.73 -8.64 0.59
CA PRO A 177 -11.71 -9.08 -0.34
C PRO A 177 -10.31 -8.52 -0.01
N ASP A 178 -10.23 -7.70 1.04
CA ASP A 178 -9.03 -6.99 1.49
C ASP A 178 -8.22 -7.84 2.49
N HIS A 179 -7.01 -8.24 2.11
CA HIS A 179 -6.17 -9.16 2.87
C HIS A 179 -4.78 -8.60 3.11
N ALA A 180 -4.09 -9.16 4.11
CA ALA A 180 -2.72 -8.82 4.43
C ALA A 180 -1.88 -10.08 4.68
N PHE A 181 -0.65 -10.07 4.18
CA PHE A 181 0.35 -11.10 4.30
C PHE A 181 1.62 -10.44 4.82
N ILE A 182 2.29 -11.07 5.78
CA ILE A 182 3.53 -10.57 6.36
C ILE A 182 4.59 -11.67 6.36
N ASP A 183 5.85 -11.29 6.36
CA ASP A 183 6.99 -12.18 6.58
C ASP A 183 6.78 -13.02 7.87
N PHE A 184 7.23 -14.27 7.86
CA PHE A 184 7.09 -15.17 8.99
C PHE A 184 7.75 -14.64 10.28
N ASP A 185 8.77 -13.80 10.17
CA ASP A 185 9.43 -13.24 11.36
C ASP A 185 8.72 -12.00 11.94
N LEU A 186 7.73 -11.43 11.24
CA LEU A 186 7.00 -10.26 11.69
C LEU A 186 5.77 -10.62 12.54
N THR A 187 5.42 -9.72 13.45
CA THR A 187 4.16 -9.79 14.21
C THR A 187 3.26 -8.65 13.77
N ALA A 188 2.00 -8.96 13.45
CA ALA A 188 1.03 -7.94 13.07
C ALA A 188 -0.42 -8.28 13.45
N SER A 189 -1.28 -7.26 13.48
CA SER A 189 -2.74 -7.38 13.49
C SER A 189 -3.36 -6.64 12.30
N TRP A 190 -4.48 -7.16 11.76
CA TRP A 190 -5.19 -6.60 10.61
C TRP A 190 -6.59 -6.13 11.02
N ASP A 191 -6.68 -4.87 11.41
CA ASP A 191 -7.82 -4.37 12.18
C ASP A 191 -8.75 -3.51 11.32
N LYS A 192 -10.06 -3.68 11.51
CA LYS A 192 -11.05 -2.76 10.95
C LYS A 192 -10.97 -1.43 11.71
N PHE A 193 -10.82 -0.33 10.98
CA PHE A 193 -10.98 0.99 11.57
C PHE A 193 -12.45 1.28 11.91
N ILE A 194 -12.69 1.74 13.13
CA ILE A 194 -14.01 2.14 13.61
C ILE A 194 -14.02 3.66 13.77
N SER A 195 -14.78 4.34 12.90
CA SER A 195 -14.98 5.79 12.96
C SER A 195 -16.37 6.13 13.48
N VAL A 196 -16.49 7.33 14.06
CA VAL A 196 -17.79 7.97 14.32
C VAL A 196 -18.46 8.42 13.02
N ASP A 197 -17.66 8.75 12.00
CA ASP A 197 -18.15 9.13 10.68
C ASP A 197 -18.57 7.87 9.90
N SER A 198 -19.68 7.98 9.16
CA SER A 198 -20.12 6.91 8.26
C SER A 198 -19.08 6.67 7.18
N ASN A 199 -18.66 5.42 7.02
CA ASN A 199 -17.78 5.01 5.93
C ASN A 199 -18.47 5.22 4.57
N PRO A 200 -17.92 6.04 3.65
CA PRO A 200 -18.53 6.33 2.36
C PRO A 200 -18.19 5.31 1.24
N SER A 201 -17.42 4.26 1.54
CA SER A 201 -17.14 3.14 0.62
C SER A 201 -17.89 1.88 1.04
N ASP A 202 -18.08 0.97 0.08
CA ASP A 202 -18.54 -0.40 0.31
C ASP A 202 -17.45 -1.32 0.89
N HIS A 203 -16.18 -0.89 0.84
CA HIS A 203 -15.07 -1.54 1.53
C HIS A 203 -14.77 -0.90 2.88
N LEU A 204 -14.17 -1.67 3.78
CA LEU A 204 -13.72 -1.18 5.07
C LEU A 204 -12.36 -0.49 4.94
N LEU A 205 -12.16 0.57 5.73
CA LEU A 205 -10.80 1.04 6.01
C LEU A 205 -10.16 0.04 6.99
N MET A 206 -9.09 -0.60 6.55
CA MET A 206 -8.33 -1.59 7.32
C MET A 206 -6.98 -1.02 7.73
N VAL A 207 -6.46 -1.42 8.89
CA VAL A 207 -5.18 -0.95 9.43
C VAL A 207 -4.34 -2.16 9.83
N LEU A 208 -3.16 -2.30 9.23
CA LEU A 208 -2.16 -3.28 9.57
C LEU A 208 -1.21 -2.67 10.59
N ASN A 209 -1.21 -3.18 11.81
CA ASN A 209 -0.27 -2.79 12.85
C ASN A 209 0.89 -3.77 12.83
N VAL A 210 2.07 -3.37 12.36
CA VAL A 210 3.23 -4.26 12.23
C VAL A 210 4.32 -3.86 13.24
N ASP A 211 4.82 -4.82 14.00
CA ASP A 211 6.03 -4.63 14.79
C ASP A 211 7.27 -4.73 13.90
N ILE A 212 7.96 -3.60 13.74
CA ILE A 212 9.15 -3.48 12.89
C ILE A 212 10.46 -3.37 13.71
N SER A 213 10.39 -3.68 15.01
CA SER A 213 11.52 -3.54 15.96
C SER A 213 12.75 -4.41 15.66
N SER A 214 12.64 -5.38 14.76
CA SER A 214 13.77 -6.20 14.29
C SER A 214 14.73 -5.48 13.33
N THR A 215 14.49 -4.20 13.02
CA THR A 215 15.23 -3.51 11.95
C THR A 215 16.27 -2.53 12.49
N PRO A 216 17.53 -2.56 12.00
CA PRO A 216 18.47 -1.48 12.25
C PRO A 216 17.93 -0.17 11.68
N LEU A 217 17.89 0.88 12.50
CA LEU A 217 17.63 2.23 12.00
C LEU A 217 18.67 2.57 10.92
N ILE A 218 18.21 3.04 9.77
CA ILE A 218 19.13 3.62 8.78
C ILE A 218 19.66 4.91 9.41
N GLU A 219 20.88 4.87 9.92
CA GLU A 219 21.62 6.10 10.23
C GLU A 219 21.76 6.85 8.91
N HIS A 220 21.05 7.97 8.77
CA HIS A 220 21.35 8.94 7.73
C HIS A 220 22.80 9.39 7.96
N PHE A 221 23.75 8.82 7.22
CA PHE A 221 25.05 9.42 7.04
C PHE A 221 24.83 10.77 6.37
N ILE A 222 24.76 11.83 7.17
CA ILE A 222 25.04 13.17 6.70
C ILE A 222 26.52 13.15 6.35
N SER A 223 26.81 12.72 5.13
CA SER A 223 28.06 13.03 4.45
C SER A 223 28.09 14.56 4.33
N ALA A 224 28.68 15.22 5.32
CA ALA A 224 29.11 16.60 5.20
C ALA A 224 30.31 16.63 4.25
N GLU A 225 30.07 16.38 2.96
CA GLU A 225 30.96 16.92 1.94
C GLU A 225 30.82 18.44 2.01
N LYS A 226 31.73 19.05 2.77
CA LYS A 226 32.01 20.48 2.69
C LYS A 226 32.27 20.78 1.22
N ILE A 227 31.27 21.35 0.55
CA ILE A 227 31.48 22.02 -0.72
C ILE A 227 32.43 23.18 -0.43
N ASN A 228 33.70 22.97 -0.73
CA ASN A 228 34.74 23.97 -0.55
C ASN A 228 34.69 24.88 -1.79
N LEU A 229 33.85 25.92 -1.73
CA LEU A 229 33.84 27.01 -2.71
C LEU A 229 35.09 27.87 -2.49
N SER A 230 36.23 27.42 -3.01
CA SER A 230 37.40 28.28 -3.14
C SER A 230 37.99 28.17 -4.54
N ASN A 231 38.09 29.34 -5.18
CA ASN A 231 38.86 29.69 -6.37
C ASN A 231 38.17 29.50 -7.73
N ILE A 232 37.08 30.25 -7.95
CA ILE A 232 36.90 30.95 -9.23
C ILE A 232 37.72 32.23 -9.11
N ASN A 233 38.95 32.22 -9.63
CA ASN A 233 39.69 33.36 -10.19
C ASN A 233 41.18 32.97 -10.28
N ASP A 234 41.62 32.50 -11.45
CA ASP A 234 42.84 33.05 -12.05
C ASP A 234 42.90 32.75 -13.57
N PRO A 235 43.50 33.65 -14.36
CA PRO A 235 43.32 33.72 -15.81
C PRO A 235 44.25 32.77 -16.57
N SER A 236 43.75 32.15 -17.63
CA SER A 236 44.58 31.42 -18.57
C SER A 236 45.33 32.40 -19.49
N CYS A 237 46.62 32.60 -19.21
CA CYS A 237 47.57 33.01 -20.24
C CYS A 237 47.81 31.83 -21.20
N LYS A 238 47.37 31.98 -22.45
CA LYS A 238 48.14 31.68 -23.66
C LYS A 238 47.46 32.33 -24.86
#